data_AF-A0AB37R4X2-F1
#
_entry.id   AF-A0AB37R4X2-F1
#
_cell.length_a   1.000
_cell.length_b   1.000
_cell.length_c   1.000
_cell.angle_alpha   90.00
_cell.angle_beta   90.00
_cell.angle_gamma   90.00
#
_symmetry.space_group_name_H-M   'P 1'
#
loop_
_entity.id
_entity.type
_entity.pdbx_description
1 polymer ?
#
loop_
_entity_poly.entity_id
_entity_poly.type
_entity_poly.pdbx_seq_one_letter_code
_entity_poly.pdbx_strand_id
1 'polypeptide(L)'
;SASLKKFFILYLLTSGFFAIHWFYRNWSLNKKFSGSKVWPVARVIFAVIYAFPLFRTVDKSLRRQGRGHMAYWAISGLVLLALTIAGMVLSQGVSGHVQFKPVGGWLVWAVLLATAQTFNLMLVQSKMNAAALDPDGSTNSRLTWANGLWILAGCAIWLMSIPTYLSASAAA
;
A
#
# COMPACT_ATOMS: atom_id res chain seq x y z
N SER A 1 14.28 -2.01 -4.86
CA SER A 1 13.39 -1.50 -5.92
C SER A 1 12.41 -2.57 -6.41
N ALA A 2 11.39 -2.13 -7.14
CA ALA A 2 10.45 -2.92 -7.96
C ALA A 2 9.81 -1.99 -9.01
N SER A 3 9.50 -2.49 -10.21
CA SER A 3 8.85 -1.66 -11.23
C SER A 3 7.45 -1.21 -10.80
N LEU A 4 7.03 -0.02 -11.23
CA LEU A 4 5.71 0.53 -10.85
C LEU A 4 4.57 -0.34 -11.37
N LYS A 5 4.69 -0.92 -12.58
CA LYS A 5 3.71 -1.86 -13.13
C LYS A 5 3.55 -3.10 -12.25
N LYS A 6 4.66 -3.69 -11.83
CA LYS A 6 4.65 -4.86 -10.93
C LYS A 6 4.02 -4.50 -9.59
N PHE A 7 4.39 -3.35 -9.03
CA PHE A 7 3.84 -2.87 -7.76
C PHE A 7 2.33 -2.65 -7.85
N PHE A 8 1.85 -2.00 -8.91
CA PHE A 8 0.41 -1.78 -9.15
C PHE A 8 -0.37 -3.09 -9.16
N ILE A 9 0.08 -4.06 -9.97
CA ILE A 9 -0.56 -5.38 -10.09
C ILE A 9 -0.61 -6.06 -8.72
N LEU A 10 0.53 -6.11 -8.02
CA LEU A 10 0.59 -6.79 -6.74
C LEU A 10 -0.24 -6.10 -5.67
N TYR A 11 -0.18 -4.78 -5.58
CA TYR A 11 -0.89 -4.06 -4.52
C TYR A 11 -2.41 -4.10 -4.73
N LEU A 12 -2.87 -3.86 -5.95
CA LEU A 12 -4.31 -3.81 -6.26
C LEU A 12 -4.95 -5.20 -6.20
N LEU A 13 -4.35 -6.19 -6.85
CA LEU A 13 -4.92 -7.55 -6.89
C LEU A 13 -4.85 -8.25 -5.54
N THR A 14 -3.95 -7.83 -4.64
CA THR A 14 -3.92 -8.33 -3.25
C THR A 14 -4.84 -7.59 -2.30
N SER A 15 -5.69 -6.67 -2.78
CA SER A 15 -6.51 -5.82 -1.90
C SER A 15 -5.65 -5.09 -0.84
N GLY A 16 -4.40 -4.76 -1.17
CA GLY A 16 -3.43 -4.17 -0.25
C GLY A 16 -2.68 -5.14 0.67
N PHE A 17 -2.97 -6.44 0.69
CA PHE A 17 -2.22 -7.42 1.53
C PHE A 17 -0.71 -7.44 1.20
N PHE A 18 -0.34 -7.18 -0.06
CA PHE A 18 1.05 -7.06 -0.45
C PHE A 18 1.79 -5.95 0.31
N ALA A 19 1.08 -4.98 0.91
CA ALA A 19 1.66 -3.95 1.77
C ALA A 19 2.50 -4.56 2.91
N ILE A 20 2.08 -5.69 3.50
CA ILE A 20 2.79 -6.36 4.61
C ILE A 20 4.21 -6.73 4.16
N HIS A 21 4.31 -7.48 3.06
CA HIS A 21 5.58 -7.87 2.48
C HIS A 21 6.39 -6.64 2.02
N TRP A 22 5.72 -5.65 1.43
CA TRP A 22 6.36 -4.44 0.95
C TRP A 22 6.98 -3.59 2.07
N PHE A 23 6.24 -3.34 3.15
CA PHE A 23 6.73 -2.63 4.33
C PHE A 23 7.89 -3.41 4.98
N TYR A 24 7.75 -4.73 5.12
CA TYR A 24 8.82 -5.58 5.65
C TYR A 24 10.11 -5.42 4.85
N ARG A 25 10.02 -5.53 3.52
CA ARG A 25 11.19 -5.43 2.64
C ARG A 25 11.84 -4.06 2.72
N ASN A 26 11.05 -2.98 2.70
CA ASN A 26 11.59 -1.62 2.80
C ASN A 26 12.24 -1.35 4.17
N TRP A 27 11.65 -1.84 5.27
CA TRP A 27 12.27 -1.72 6.59
C TRP A 27 13.53 -2.56 6.74
N SER A 28 13.57 -3.75 6.14
CA SER A 28 14.76 -4.61 6.10
C SER A 28 15.91 -3.94 5.32
N LEU A 29 15.62 -3.33 4.18
CA LEU A 29 16.61 -2.54 3.43
C LEU A 29 17.07 -1.33 4.25
N ASN A 30 16.15 -0.58 4.83
CA ASN A 30 16.49 0.55 5.68
C ASN A 30 17.40 0.15 6.84
N LYS A 31 17.14 -1.01 7.48
CA LYS A 31 17.99 -1.57 8.54
C LYS A 31 19.42 -1.77 8.06
N LYS A 32 19.59 -2.39 6.88
CA LYS A 32 20.91 -2.66 6.28
C LYS A 32 21.67 -1.37 5.98
N PHE A 33 21.00 -0.36 5.40
CA PHE A 33 21.66 0.89 5.03
C PHE A 33 21.95 1.83 6.21
N SER A 34 21.08 1.87 7.22
CA SER A 34 21.24 2.79 8.36
C SER A 34 22.04 2.20 9.52
N GLY A 35 22.35 0.90 9.50
CA GLY A 35 22.95 0.20 10.65
C GLY A 35 22.08 0.19 11.92
N SER A 36 20.83 0.65 11.82
CA SER A 36 19.96 0.81 12.98
C SER A 36 19.44 -0.53 13.50
N LYS A 37 19.28 -0.67 14.83
CA LYS A 37 18.68 -1.86 15.47
C LYS A 37 17.15 -1.91 15.32
N VAL A 38 16.61 -1.48 14.18
CA VAL A 38 15.17 -1.50 13.95
C VAL A 38 14.68 -2.94 13.78
N TRP A 39 13.47 -3.22 14.25
CA TRP A 39 12.83 -4.53 14.13
C TRP A 39 11.74 -4.47 13.05
N PRO A 40 12.01 -4.98 11.83
CA PRO A 40 11.09 -4.81 10.68
C PRO A 40 9.72 -5.42 10.94
N VAL A 41 9.65 -6.56 11.64
CA VAL A 41 8.40 -7.28 11.92
C VAL A 41 7.45 -6.42 12.76
N ALA A 42 7.90 -5.87 13.89
CA ALA A 42 7.06 -4.98 14.69
C ALA A 42 6.59 -3.74 13.92
N ARG A 43 7.41 -3.23 12.99
CA ARG A 43 7.03 -2.07 12.17
C ARG A 43 6.00 -2.38 11.10
N VAL A 44 5.86 -3.65 10.70
CA VAL A 44 4.82 -4.10 9.78
C VAL A 44 3.48 -4.23 10.49
N ILE A 45 3.47 -4.69 11.75
CA ILE A 45 2.25 -4.75 12.58
C ILE A 45 1.62 -3.36 12.72
N PHE A 46 2.45 -2.33 12.92
CA PHE A 46 2.02 -0.93 12.99
C PHE A 46 2.37 -0.15 11.71
N ALA A 47 2.20 -0.77 10.53
CA ALA A 47 2.64 -0.25 9.24
C ALA A 47 2.21 1.20 8.97
N VAL A 48 0.96 1.55 9.30
CA VAL A 48 0.42 2.90 9.07
C VAL A 48 1.18 3.95 9.90
N ILE A 49 1.47 3.67 11.16
CA ILE A 49 2.24 4.57 12.04
C ILE A 49 3.69 4.66 11.56
N TYR A 50 4.28 3.52 11.22
CA TYR A 50 5.66 3.46 10.75
C TYR A 50 5.83 3.90 9.28
N ALA A 51 4.76 4.19 8.54
CA ALA A 51 4.88 4.74 7.19
C ALA A 51 5.55 6.12 7.20
N PHE A 52 5.21 6.99 8.16
CA PHE A 52 5.80 8.32 8.31
C PHE A 52 7.33 8.30 8.44
N PRO A 53 7.93 7.59 9.43
CA PRO A 53 9.38 7.53 9.55
C PRO A 53 10.04 6.81 8.36
N LEU A 54 9.35 5.86 7.71
CA LEU A 54 9.86 5.21 6.50
C LEU A 54 9.98 6.22 5.37
N PHE A 55 8.91 6.95 5.04
CA PHE A 55 8.89 7.93 3.95
C PHE A 55 9.85 9.10 4.22
N ARG A 56 9.95 9.53 5.48
CA ARG A 56 10.96 10.52 5.89
C ARG A 56 12.39 10.02 5.66
N THR A 57 12.65 8.72 5.88
CA THR A 57 13.98 8.17 5.62
C THR A 57 14.30 8.12 4.14
N VAL A 58 13.30 7.84 3.29
CA VAL A 58 13.43 7.92 1.83
C VAL A 58 13.79 9.35 1.40
N ASP A 59 13.07 10.36 1.89
CA ASP A 59 13.37 11.78 1.63
C ASP A 59 14.81 12.15 2.03
N LYS A 60 15.23 11.77 3.25
CA LYS A 60 16.60 12.00 3.72
C LYS A 60 17.64 11.31 2.84
N SER A 61 17.36 10.09 2.38
CA SER A 61 18.26 9.34 1.48
C SER A 61 18.42 10.05 0.14
N LEU A 62 17.32 10.50 -0.46
CA LEU A 62 17.35 11.24 -1.73
C LEU A 62 18.18 12.53 -1.62
N ARG A 63 17.97 13.29 -0.54
CA ARG A 63 18.72 14.52 -0.27
C ARG A 63 20.21 14.27 -0.11
N ARG A 64 20.59 13.25 0.69
CA ARG A 64 21.99 12.88 0.90
C ARG A 64 22.70 12.46 -0.37
N GLN A 65 21.98 11.83 -1.30
CA GLN A 65 22.52 11.37 -2.58
C GLN A 65 22.49 12.46 -3.67
N GLY A 66 21.96 13.66 -3.40
CA GLY A 66 21.80 14.72 -4.41
C GLY A 66 20.76 14.38 -5.49
N ARG A 67 19.83 13.43 -5.24
CA ARG A 67 18.84 12.94 -6.22
C ARG A 67 17.46 13.56 -6.03
N GLY A 68 17.41 14.77 -5.47
CA GLY A 68 16.18 15.50 -5.16
C GLY A 68 15.62 15.18 -3.78
N HIS A 69 14.29 15.29 -3.63
CA HIS A 69 13.58 15.08 -2.37
C HIS A 69 12.15 14.55 -2.61
N MET A 70 11.47 14.16 -1.53
CA MET A 70 10.08 13.74 -1.48
C MET A 70 9.32 14.68 -0.54
N ALA A 71 9.00 15.90 -0.99
CA ALA A 71 8.34 16.90 -0.14
C ALA A 71 7.00 16.43 0.44
N TYR A 72 6.29 15.58 -0.28
CA TYR A 72 5.01 15.03 0.10
C TYR A 72 5.11 13.80 1.04
N TRP A 73 6.27 13.51 1.64
CA TRP A 73 6.43 12.33 2.50
C TRP A 73 5.40 12.27 3.63
N ALA A 74 5.12 13.40 4.29
CA ALA A 74 4.15 13.48 5.38
C ALA A 74 2.72 13.35 4.86
N ILE A 75 2.41 14.02 3.74
CA ILE A 75 1.10 13.98 3.09
C ILE A 75 0.78 12.57 2.62
N SER A 76 1.71 11.86 1.97
CA SER A 76 1.51 10.46 1.58
C SER A 76 1.27 9.53 2.79
N GLY A 77 1.92 9.82 3.93
CA GLY A 77 1.64 9.13 5.19
C GLY A 77 0.22 9.39 5.70
N LEU A 78 -0.21 10.66 5.71
CA LEU A 78 -1.56 11.06 6.10
C LEU A 78 -2.62 10.48 5.16
N VAL A 79 -2.39 10.48 3.85
CA VAL A 79 -3.30 9.88 2.86
C VAL A 79 -3.42 8.38 3.08
N LEU A 80 -2.32 7.66 3.31
CA LEU A 80 -2.37 6.23 3.67
C LEU A 80 -3.19 5.99 4.94
N LEU A 81 -2.99 6.80 5.98
CA LEU A 81 -3.77 6.70 7.22
C LEU A 81 -5.25 6.97 6.98
N ALA A 82 -5.59 8.06 6.30
CA ALA A 82 -6.96 8.47 6.02
C ALA A 82 -7.70 7.42 5.17
N LEU A 83 -7.06 6.89 4.12
CA LEU A 83 -7.64 5.84 3.28
C LEU A 83 -7.79 4.51 4.03
N THR A 84 -6.87 4.18 4.95
CA THR A 84 -7.01 2.99 5.80
C THR A 84 -8.21 3.14 6.74
N ILE A 85 -8.38 4.30 7.37
CA ILE A 85 -9.54 4.59 8.22
C ILE A 85 -10.83 4.57 7.39
N ALA A 86 -10.84 5.19 6.20
CA ALA A 86 -11.99 5.18 5.30
C ALA A 86 -12.39 3.75 4.90
N GLY A 87 -11.42 2.88 4.62
CA GLY A 87 -11.66 1.46 4.36
C GLY A 87 -12.26 0.72 5.56
N MET A 88 -11.79 1.01 6.77
CA MET A 88 -12.38 0.46 8.00
C MET A 88 -13.83 0.93 8.18
N VAL A 89 -14.11 2.22 7.99
CA VAL A 89 -15.48 2.77 8.06
C VAL A 89 -16.39 2.15 7.00
N LEU A 90 -15.89 1.97 5.78
CA LEU A 90 -16.61 1.27 4.72
C LEU A 90 -16.99 -0.16 5.14
N SER A 91 -16.03 -0.91 5.72
CA SER A 91 -16.27 -2.26 6.23
C SER A 91 -17.33 -2.31 7.33
N GLN A 92 -17.36 -1.30 8.21
CA GLN A 92 -18.39 -1.21 9.26
C GLN A 92 -19.76 -0.87 8.69
N GLY A 93 -19.82 -0.03 7.66
CA GLY A 93 -21.06 0.27 6.94
C GLY A 93 -21.64 -0.95 6.22
N VAL A 94 -20.80 -1.73 5.53
CA VAL A 94 -21.20 -3.00 4.89
C VAL A 94 -21.76 -4.00 5.90
N SER A 95 -21.22 -4.00 7.12
CA SER A 95 -21.67 -4.87 8.20
C SER A 95 -22.95 -4.37 8.90
N GLY A 96 -23.49 -3.22 8.50
CA GLY A 96 -24.69 -2.60 9.07
C GLY A 96 -24.46 -1.87 10.40
N HIS A 97 -23.21 -1.75 10.87
CA HIS A 97 -22.88 -1.05 12.12
C HIS A 97 -22.91 0.48 11.97
N VAL A 98 -22.83 1.00 10.74
CA VAL A 98 -22.91 2.43 10.46
C VAL A 98 -23.97 2.68 9.39
N GLN A 99 -24.90 3.57 9.68
CA GLN A 99 -26.03 3.90 8.81
C GLN A 99 -25.64 5.02 7.83
N PHE A 100 -24.94 4.67 6.75
CA PHE A 100 -24.73 5.56 5.60
C PHE A 100 -24.84 4.79 4.30
N LYS A 101 -25.32 5.45 3.23
CA LYS A 101 -25.48 4.84 1.92
C LYS A 101 -24.51 5.48 0.92
N PRO A 102 -23.44 4.77 0.51
CA PRO A 102 -22.53 5.31 -0.49
C PRO A 102 -23.21 5.39 -1.86
N VAL A 103 -23.14 6.57 -2.49
CA VAL A 103 -23.56 6.73 -3.89
C VAL A 103 -22.79 5.75 -4.77
N GLY A 104 -23.50 5.01 -5.63
CA GLY A 104 -22.91 3.98 -6.50
C GLY A 104 -22.67 2.63 -5.82
N GLY A 105 -22.99 2.48 -4.53
CA GLY A 105 -22.87 1.22 -3.80
C GLY A 105 -21.49 0.94 -3.19
N TRP A 106 -21.43 -0.03 -2.29
CA TRP A 106 -20.24 -0.31 -1.47
C TRP A 106 -19.05 -0.79 -2.30
N LEU A 107 -19.30 -1.59 -3.34
CA LEU A 107 -18.24 -2.15 -4.19
C LEU A 107 -17.47 -1.05 -4.94
N VAL A 108 -18.18 -0.02 -5.42
CA VAL A 108 -17.56 1.12 -6.13
C VAL A 108 -16.57 1.82 -5.20
N TRP A 109 -16.97 2.12 -3.96
CA TRP A 109 -16.09 2.76 -2.99
C TRP A 109 -14.94 1.85 -2.55
N ALA A 110 -15.15 0.55 -2.40
CA ALA A 110 -14.07 -0.39 -2.09
C ALA A 110 -12.97 -0.37 -3.17
N VAL A 111 -13.37 -0.39 -4.46
CA VAL A 111 -12.44 -0.31 -5.59
C VAL A 111 -11.77 1.06 -5.66
N LEU A 112 -12.50 2.16 -5.46
CA LEU A 112 -11.95 3.51 -5.47
C LEU A 112 -10.91 3.71 -4.35
N LEU A 113 -11.20 3.27 -3.13
CA LEU A 113 -10.27 3.38 -2.00
C LEU A 113 -9.02 2.52 -2.25
N ALA A 114 -9.18 1.27 -2.71
CA ALA A 114 -8.05 0.40 -3.04
C ALA A 114 -7.17 1.01 -4.16
N THR A 115 -7.80 1.61 -5.16
CA THR A 115 -7.12 2.28 -6.28
C THR A 115 -6.37 3.52 -5.79
N ALA A 116 -7.02 4.41 -5.05
CA ALA A 116 -6.41 5.61 -4.49
C ALA A 116 -5.22 5.26 -3.59
N GLN A 117 -5.35 4.21 -2.77
CA GLN A 117 -4.29 3.71 -1.90
C GLN A 117 -3.10 3.18 -2.71
N THR A 118 -3.37 2.47 -3.82
CA THR A 118 -2.35 1.96 -4.74
C THR A 118 -1.57 3.12 -5.37
N PHE A 119 -2.26 4.13 -5.90
CA PHE A 119 -1.64 5.29 -6.53
C PHE A 119 -0.77 6.08 -5.54
N ASN A 120 -1.26 6.35 -4.32
CA ASN A 120 -0.47 7.01 -3.29
C ASN A 120 0.85 6.26 -3.04
N LEU A 121 0.78 4.93 -2.88
CA LEU A 121 1.99 4.14 -2.64
C LEU A 121 2.87 3.95 -3.89
N MET A 122 2.33 4.06 -5.10
CA MET A 122 3.15 4.14 -6.32
C MET A 122 4.02 5.40 -6.36
N LEU A 123 3.49 6.55 -5.91
CA LEU A 123 4.26 7.78 -5.77
C LEU A 123 5.41 7.63 -4.78
N VAL A 124 5.18 6.91 -3.69
CA VAL A 124 6.23 6.56 -2.72
C VAL A 124 7.23 5.57 -3.33
N GLN A 125 6.74 4.52 -4.00
CA GLN A 125 7.57 3.47 -4.61
C GLN A 125 8.53 4.05 -5.65
N SER A 126 8.10 5.03 -6.43
CA SER A 126 8.97 5.74 -7.38
C SER A 126 10.14 6.44 -6.67
N LYS A 127 9.89 7.10 -5.53
CA LYS A 127 10.94 7.75 -4.74
C LYS A 127 11.85 6.73 -4.04
N MET A 128 11.30 5.62 -3.57
CA MET A 128 12.10 4.51 -3.02
C MET A 128 13.00 3.87 -4.08
N ASN A 129 12.52 3.71 -5.31
CA ASN A 129 13.31 3.25 -6.45
C ASN A 129 14.48 4.19 -6.75
N ALA A 130 14.21 5.50 -6.82
CA ALA A 130 15.25 6.51 -7.01
C ALA A 130 16.30 6.51 -5.88
N ALA A 131 15.87 6.35 -4.63
CA ALA A 131 16.76 6.25 -3.46
C ALA A 131 17.60 4.96 -3.44
N ALA A 132 17.12 3.91 -4.11
CA ALA A 132 17.79 2.63 -4.27
C ALA A 132 18.66 2.54 -5.53
N LEU A 133 18.89 3.66 -6.23
CA LEU A 133 19.67 3.74 -7.48
C LEU A 133 19.11 2.89 -8.63
N ASP A 134 17.81 2.60 -8.61
CA ASP A 134 17.10 1.89 -9.70
C ASP A 134 15.75 2.59 -9.95
N PRO A 135 15.75 3.79 -10.58
CA PRO A 135 14.55 4.61 -10.75
C PRO A 135 13.40 3.90 -11.47
N ASP A 136 13.73 3.10 -12.49
CA ASP A 136 12.76 2.35 -13.30
C ASP A 136 12.27 1.06 -12.62
N GLY A 137 12.92 0.65 -11.54
CA GLY A 137 12.63 -0.63 -10.89
C GLY A 137 12.98 -1.84 -11.76
N SER A 138 13.94 -1.66 -12.67
CA SER A 138 14.34 -2.60 -13.72
C SER A 138 14.84 -3.92 -13.14
N THR A 139 15.59 -3.86 -12.04
CA THR A 139 16.17 -5.01 -11.34
C THR A 139 15.10 -5.96 -10.80
N ASN A 140 13.89 -5.48 -10.58
CA ASN A 140 12.77 -6.29 -10.09
C ASN A 140 11.47 -5.94 -10.81
N SER A 141 11.49 -6.17 -12.13
CA SER A 141 10.38 -5.88 -13.04
C SER A 141 9.51 -7.11 -13.35
N ARG A 142 10.06 -8.32 -13.30
CA ARG A 142 9.34 -9.56 -13.65
C ARG A 142 8.48 -10.08 -12.50
N LEU A 143 7.29 -10.59 -12.82
CA LEU A 143 6.50 -11.38 -11.88
C LEU A 143 7.18 -12.76 -11.71
N THR A 144 7.00 -13.34 -10.54
CA THR A 144 7.62 -14.61 -10.13
C THR A 144 6.51 -15.49 -9.59
N TRP A 145 6.76 -16.80 -9.44
CA TRP A 145 5.76 -17.71 -8.88
C TRP A 145 5.24 -17.23 -7.52
N ALA A 146 6.14 -16.79 -6.63
CA ALA A 146 5.75 -16.24 -5.34
C ALA A 146 4.77 -15.05 -5.46
N ASN A 147 4.94 -14.19 -6.48
CA ASN A 147 3.97 -13.12 -6.75
C ASN A 147 2.62 -13.68 -7.23
N GLY A 148 2.63 -14.78 -7.98
CA GLY A 148 1.43 -15.52 -8.36
C GLY A 148 0.64 -16.02 -7.15
N LEU A 149 1.31 -16.53 -6.11
CA LEU A 149 0.65 -16.94 -4.85
C LEU A 149 -0.03 -15.76 -4.15
N TRP A 150 0.64 -14.60 -4.08
CA TRP A 150 0.04 -13.38 -3.55
C TRP A 150 -1.20 -12.97 -4.35
N ILE A 151 -1.09 -12.94 -5.69
CA ILE A 151 -2.21 -12.59 -6.56
C ILE A 151 -3.38 -13.56 -6.37
N LEU A 152 -3.12 -14.87 -6.29
CA LEU A 152 -4.15 -15.88 -6.07
C LEU A 152 -4.91 -15.63 -4.76
N ALA A 153 -4.18 -15.43 -3.65
CA ALA A 153 -4.78 -15.14 -2.35
C ALA A 153 -5.59 -13.83 -2.37
N GLY A 154 -5.06 -12.80 -3.04
CA GLY A 154 -5.72 -11.53 -3.26
C GLY A 154 -7.03 -11.62 -4.03
N CYS A 155 -6.99 -12.30 -5.17
CA CYS A 155 -8.17 -12.55 -5.99
C CYS A 155 -9.22 -13.35 -5.22
N ALA A 156 -8.82 -14.32 -4.40
CA ALA A 156 -9.74 -15.04 -3.52
C ALA A 156 -10.43 -14.10 -2.51
N ILE A 157 -9.69 -13.18 -1.88
CA ILE A 157 -10.26 -12.16 -0.97
C ILE A 157 -11.26 -11.27 -1.72
N TRP A 158 -10.91 -10.78 -2.92
CA TRP A 158 -11.83 -10.00 -3.74
C TRP A 158 -13.11 -10.78 -4.08
N LEU A 159 -12.98 -12.01 -4.57
CA LEU A 159 -14.11 -12.86 -4.94
C LEU A 159 -15.04 -13.18 -3.76
N MET A 160 -14.48 -13.36 -2.56
CA MET A 160 -15.26 -13.55 -1.34
C MET A 160 -15.95 -12.26 -0.87
N SER A 161 -15.35 -11.10 -1.13
CA SER A 161 -15.87 -9.81 -0.64
C SER A 161 -16.91 -9.19 -1.57
N ILE A 162 -16.83 -9.44 -2.89
CA ILE A 162 -17.74 -8.87 -3.89
C ILE A 162 -19.22 -9.16 -3.58
N PRO A 163 -19.64 -10.42 -3.32
CA PRO A 163 -21.03 -10.71 -2.99
C PRO A 163 -21.52 -9.90 -1.79
N THR A 164 -20.71 -9.80 -0.74
CA THR A 164 -21.03 -9.02 0.47
C THR A 164 -21.27 -7.55 0.14
N TYR A 165 -20.40 -6.93 -0.67
CA TYR A 165 -20.57 -5.54 -1.11
C TYR A 165 -21.82 -5.34 -1.97
N LEU A 166 -22.13 -6.29 -2.86
CA LEU A 166 -23.31 -6.23 -3.73
C LEU A 166 -24.61 -6.40 -2.92
N SER A 167 -24.67 -7.39 -2.04
CA SER A 167 -25.81 -7.62 -1.15
C SER A 167 -26.07 -6.43 -0.23
N ALA A 168 -25.02 -5.85 0.37
CA ALA A 168 -25.15 -4.64 1.19
C ALA A 168 -25.62 -3.41 0.38
N SER A 169 -25.35 -3.38 -0.93
CA SER A 169 -25.81 -2.29 -1.80
C SER A 169 -27.27 -2.47 -2.20
N ALA A 170 -27.74 -3.71 -2.33
CA ALA A 170 -29.14 -4.02 -2.64
C ALA A 170 -30.07 -3.87 -1.42
N ALA A 171 -29.54 -4.05 -0.20
CA ALA A 171 -30.29 -3.89 1.04
C ALA A 171 -30.37 -2.42 1.54
N ALA A 172 -29.57 -1.54 0.95
CA ALA A 172 -29.51 -0.11 1.25
C ALA A 172 -30.42 0.66 0.28
#